data_AF-A0A482Z6H9-F1
#
_entry.id   AF-A0A482Z6H9-F1
#
_cell.length_a   1.000
_cell.length_b   1.000
_cell.length_c   1.000
_cell.angle_alpha   90.00
_cell.angle_beta   90.00
_cell.angle_gamma   90.00
#
_symmetry.space_group_name_H-M   'P 1'
#
loop_
_entity.id
_entity.type
_entity.pdbx_description
1 polymer ?
#
loop_
_entity_poly.entity_id
_entity_poly.type
_entity_poly.pdbx_seq_one_letter_code
_entity_poly.pdbx_strand_id
1 'polypeptide(L)'
;MKRLEEIVKTYPANKLDLLNANTKFTIKSEGRKGALTIRALSLPPSTSEFENIMDFNTGQLTFESNFRDKNCISGLNATEVTSYQYLGMTKIAGALNMLPKTFLREGISNPSTKKAIEIYRADGNYPKFYRNFVGSSDNGRSSLRIANTFSLEIVSIKMSSSTTLFQFEHLNQ
;
A
#
# COMPACT_ATOMS: atom_id res chain seq x y z
N MET A 1 8.25 4.71 -13.53
CA MET A 1 6.82 5.12 -13.56
C MET A 1 6.00 4.59 -14.71
N LYS A 2 6.52 4.58 -15.96
CA LYS A 2 5.76 4.13 -17.13
C LYS A 2 5.00 2.82 -16.90
N ARG A 3 5.62 1.84 -16.23
CA ARG A 3 4.98 0.59 -15.80
C ARG A 3 3.74 0.79 -14.92
N LEU A 4 3.75 1.67 -13.92
CA LEU A 4 2.58 1.87 -13.06
C LEU A 4 1.46 2.59 -13.81
N GLU A 5 1.81 3.57 -14.66
CA GLU A 5 0.84 4.20 -15.55
C GLU A 5 0.21 3.20 -16.51
N GLU A 6 1.00 2.31 -17.10
CA GLU A 6 0.53 1.21 -17.94
C GLU A 6 -0.39 0.27 -17.16
N ILE A 7 0.00 -0.15 -15.95
CA ILE A 7 -0.82 -1.01 -15.10
C ILE A 7 -2.17 -0.35 -14.80
N VAL A 8 -2.18 0.90 -14.35
CA VAL A 8 -3.44 1.61 -14.03
C VAL A 8 -4.30 1.77 -15.29
N LYS A 9 -3.71 2.01 -16.47
CA LYS A 9 -4.43 2.08 -17.75
C LYS A 9 -5.05 0.75 -18.17
N THR A 10 -4.52 -0.40 -17.72
CA THR A 10 -5.12 -1.72 -18.01
C THR A 10 -6.35 -2.03 -17.17
N TYR A 11 -6.67 -1.22 -16.15
CA TYR A 11 -7.83 -1.47 -15.32
C TYR A 11 -9.13 -1.33 -16.12
N PRO A 12 -10.13 -2.19 -15.87
CA PRO A 12 -11.45 -2.06 -16.47
C PRO A 12 -12.03 -0.64 -16.29
N ALA A 13 -12.67 -0.11 -17.34
CA ALA A 13 -13.19 1.26 -17.36
C ALA A 13 -14.12 1.55 -16.16
N ASN A 14 -15.04 0.63 -15.86
CA ASN A 14 -15.95 0.75 -14.71
C ASN A 14 -15.22 0.89 -13.36
N LYS A 15 -14.07 0.23 -13.19
CA LYS A 15 -13.25 0.37 -11.97
C LYS A 15 -12.52 1.70 -11.94
N LEU A 16 -12.00 2.17 -13.07
CA LEU A 16 -11.36 3.49 -13.17
C LEU A 16 -12.37 4.60 -12.89
N ASP A 17 -13.57 4.54 -13.46
CA ASP A 17 -14.64 5.50 -13.19
C ASP A 17 -15.00 5.54 -11.71
N LEU A 18 -15.06 4.36 -11.07
CA LEU A 18 -15.30 4.27 -9.63
C LEU A 18 -14.17 4.91 -8.81
N LEU A 19 -12.92 4.66 -9.16
CA LEU A 19 -11.76 5.25 -8.49
C LEU A 19 -11.71 6.77 -8.69
N ASN A 20 -12.00 7.25 -9.90
CA ASN A 20 -12.06 8.67 -10.23
C ASN A 20 -13.15 9.38 -9.40
N ALA A 21 -14.34 8.79 -9.31
CA ALA A 21 -15.48 9.39 -8.61
C ALA A 21 -15.34 9.36 -7.09
N ASN A 22 -14.61 8.39 -6.52
CA ASN A 22 -14.62 8.12 -5.08
C ASN A 22 -13.27 8.33 -4.39
N THR A 23 -12.25 8.84 -5.09
CA THR A 23 -10.93 9.11 -4.50
C THR A 23 -10.69 10.60 -4.30
N LYS A 24 -10.36 10.99 -3.06
CA LYS A 24 -9.95 12.34 -2.69
C LYS A 24 -8.47 12.38 -2.34
N PHE A 25 -7.76 13.32 -2.95
CA PHE A 25 -6.38 13.65 -2.58
C PHE A 25 -6.35 14.87 -1.66
N THR A 26 -5.45 14.88 -0.68
CA THR A 26 -5.28 16.01 0.25
C THR A 26 -3.79 16.20 0.52
N ILE A 27 -3.28 17.39 0.22
CA ILE A 27 -1.91 17.77 0.56
C ILE A 27 -1.85 18.00 2.08
N LYS A 28 -1.00 17.24 2.77
CA LYS A 28 -0.81 17.33 4.22
C LYS A 28 0.34 18.27 4.57
N SER A 29 1.35 18.37 3.71
CA SER A 29 2.48 19.27 3.88
C SER A 29 3.12 19.62 2.53
N GLU A 30 3.71 20.80 2.46
CA GLU A 30 4.45 21.30 1.31
C GLU A 30 5.87 21.69 1.73
N GLY A 31 6.81 21.51 0.82
CA GLY A 31 8.19 21.97 0.94
C GLY A 31 8.52 22.95 -0.19
N ARG A 32 9.77 23.42 -0.22
CA ARG A 32 10.23 24.39 -1.23
C ARG A 32 10.07 23.92 -2.69
N LYS A 33 9.92 22.61 -2.93
CA LYS A 33 9.80 21.99 -4.25
C LYS A 33 8.41 21.39 -4.54
N GLY A 34 7.40 21.63 -3.70
CA GLY A 34 6.04 21.12 -3.87
C GLY A 34 5.54 20.26 -2.70
N ALA A 35 4.45 19.53 -2.92
CA ALA A 35 3.82 18.67 -1.91
C ALA A 35 4.79 17.57 -1.44
N LEU A 36 5.07 17.54 -0.13
CA LEU A 36 5.95 16.55 0.49
C LEU A 36 5.16 15.36 0.99
N THR A 37 3.99 15.60 1.59
CA THR A 37 3.13 14.55 2.10
C THR A 37 1.75 14.69 1.50
N ILE A 38 1.26 13.63 0.86
CA ILE A 38 -0.07 13.59 0.25
C ILE A 38 -0.83 12.40 0.82
N ARG A 39 -2.07 12.65 1.23
CA ARG A 39 -3.04 11.63 1.62
C ARG A 39 -3.98 11.36 0.46
N ALA A 40 -4.30 10.10 0.23
CA ALA A 40 -5.33 9.64 -0.68
C ALA A 40 -6.35 8.78 0.07
N LEU A 41 -7.63 9.12 -0.07
CA LEU A 41 -8.74 8.38 0.53
C LEU A 41 -9.71 7.97 -0.57
N SER A 42 -9.93 6.66 -0.72
CA SER A 42 -10.95 6.11 -1.61
C SER A 42 -12.09 5.51 -0.78
N LEU A 43 -13.30 6.00 -1.01
CA LEU A 43 -14.54 5.56 -0.37
C LEU A 43 -15.51 4.99 -1.42
N PRO A 44 -15.22 3.83 -2.04
CA PRO A 44 -16.14 3.23 -3.00
C PRO A 44 -17.47 2.83 -2.33
N PRO A 45 -18.56 2.65 -3.10
CA PRO A 45 -19.86 2.23 -2.57
C PRO A 45 -19.73 1.00 -1.68
N SER A 46 -20.47 0.99 -0.56
CA SER A 46 -20.31 0.16 0.65
C SER A 46 -19.46 0.84 1.75
N THR A 47 -19.27 0.13 2.87
CA THR A 47 -18.43 0.53 4.02
C THR A 47 -16.93 0.29 3.79
N SER A 48 -16.49 0.10 2.53
CA SER A 48 -15.07 -0.12 2.22
C SER A 48 -14.29 1.19 2.22
N GLU A 49 -13.06 1.15 2.72
CA GLU A 49 -12.23 2.32 2.90
C GLU A 49 -10.76 2.00 2.62
N PHE A 50 -10.13 2.84 1.80
CA PHE A 50 -8.71 2.72 1.49
C PHE A 50 -8.03 4.07 1.67
N GLU A 51 -7.16 4.16 2.66
CA GLU A 51 -6.47 5.38 3.05
C GLU A 51 -4.97 5.15 3.06
N ASN A 52 -4.28 5.88 2.19
CA ASN A 52 -2.83 5.82 2.06
C ASN A 52 -2.23 7.22 2.14
N ILE A 53 -1.05 7.33 2.75
CA ILE A 53 -0.26 8.55 2.82
C ILE A 53 1.11 8.29 2.21
N MET A 54 1.50 9.08 1.22
CA MET A 54 2.87 9.07 0.69
C MET A 54 3.63 10.27 1.24
N ASP A 55 4.76 10.01 1.87
CA ASP A 55 5.78 11.00 2.20
C ASP A 55 6.92 10.90 1.17
N PHE A 56 6.99 11.88 0.27
CA PHE A 56 8.00 12.00 -0.77
C PHE A 56 9.37 12.44 -0.24
N ASN A 57 9.48 12.94 0.99
CA ASN A 57 10.78 13.25 1.60
C ASN A 57 11.48 11.97 2.05
N THR A 58 10.75 11.07 2.72
CA THR A 58 11.30 9.81 3.23
C THR A 58 11.19 8.66 2.23
N GLY A 59 10.23 8.73 1.31
CA GLY A 59 9.86 7.63 0.43
C GLY A 59 8.94 6.60 1.08
N GLN A 60 8.33 6.92 2.22
CA GLN A 60 7.43 6.01 2.93
C GLN A 60 5.99 6.12 2.42
N LEU A 61 5.40 4.99 2.05
CA LEU A 61 3.97 4.85 1.79
C LEU A 61 3.30 4.18 3.01
N THR A 62 2.54 4.95 3.77
CA THR A 62 1.75 4.46 4.91
C THR A 62 0.36 4.03 4.46
N PHE A 63 -0.08 2.86 4.89
CA PHE A 63 -1.44 2.33 4.77
C PHE A 63 -2.14 2.50 6.11
N GLU A 64 -2.92 3.57 6.25
CA GLU A 64 -3.70 3.84 7.47
C GLU A 64 -4.96 2.98 7.50
N SER A 65 -5.61 2.81 6.34
CA SER A 65 -6.79 1.96 6.20
C SER A 65 -6.74 1.18 4.89
N ASN A 66 -7.02 -0.12 4.96
CA ASN A 66 -7.11 -0.99 3.80
C ASN A 66 -8.23 -2.00 4.03
N PHE A 67 -9.39 -1.45 4.35
CA PHE A 67 -10.57 -2.19 4.74
C PHE A 67 -11.47 -2.42 3.52
N ARG A 68 -11.72 -3.69 3.24
CA ARG A 68 -12.70 -4.10 2.24
C ARG A 68 -13.84 -4.82 2.94
N ASP A 69 -15.03 -4.26 2.84
CA ASP A 69 -16.23 -4.90 3.37
C ASP A 69 -16.53 -6.20 2.61
N LYS A 70 -17.05 -7.21 3.32
CA LYS A 70 -17.43 -8.49 2.71
C LYS A 70 -18.55 -8.34 1.65
N ASN A 71 -19.39 -7.33 1.79
CA ASN A 71 -20.48 -6.98 0.87
C ASN A 71 -20.04 -5.97 -0.19
N CYS A 72 -18.73 -5.71 -0.32
CA CYS A 72 -18.21 -4.74 -1.28
C CYS A 72 -18.47 -5.19 -2.73
N ILE A 73 -19.45 -4.54 -3.38
CA ILE A 73 -19.83 -4.79 -4.77
C ILE A 73 -18.93 -4.10 -5.81
N SER A 74 -18.00 -3.24 -5.36
CA SER A 74 -17.11 -2.49 -6.26
C SER A 74 -16.19 -3.36 -7.12
N GLY A 75 -15.92 -4.59 -6.67
CA GLY A 75 -14.90 -5.47 -7.28
C GLY A 75 -13.47 -4.93 -7.18
N LEU A 76 -13.24 -3.78 -6.53
CA LEU A 76 -11.91 -3.20 -6.32
C LEU A 76 -11.14 -4.02 -5.30
N ASN A 77 -9.85 -4.23 -5.58
CA ASN A 77 -8.91 -4.78 -4.62
C ASN A 77 -7.89 -3.73 -4.14
N ALA A 78 -7.27 -4.03 -2.99
CA ALA A 78 -6.27 -3.16 -2.36
C ALA A 78 -5.13 -2.75 -3.30
N THR A 79 -4.68 -3.64 -4.18
CA THR A 79 -3.59 -3.38 -5.12
C THR A 79 -4.02 -2.38 -6.19
N GLU A 80 -5.23 -2.52 -6.74
CA GLU A 80 -5.79 -1.58 -7.72
C GLU A 80 -5.92 -0.17 -7.13
N VAL A 81 -6.53 -0.08 -5.94
CA VAL A 81 -6.74 1.20 -5.27
C VAL A 81 -5.41 1.86 -4.92
N THR A 82 -4.47 1.11 -4.34
CA THR A 82 -3.14 1.65 -3.97
C THR A 82 -2.37 2.12 -5.20
N SER A 83 -2.40 1.37 -6.31
CA SER A 83 -1.70 1.75 -7.54
C SER A 83 -2.25 3.04 -8.14
N TYR A 84 -3.58 3.16 -8.19
CA TYR A 84 -4.26 4.37 -8.65
C TYR A 84 -3.95 5.57 -7.74
N GLN A 85 -4.09 5.41 -6.42
CA GLN A 85 -3.80 6.45 -5.45
C GLN A 85 -2.34 6.90 -5.52
N TYR A 86 -1.38 5.98 -5.57
CA TYR A 86 0.04 6.30 -5.66
C TYR A 86 0.38 7.06 -6.95
N LEU A 87 -0.21 6.65 -8.08
CA LEU A 87 -0.06 7.38 -9.33
C LEU A 87 -0.62 8.81 -9.23
N GLY A 88 -1.79 8.99 -8.60
CA GLY A 88 -2.35 10.32 -8.36
C GLY A 88 -1.46 11.19 -7.48
N MET A 89 -0.97 10.65 -6.36
CA MET A 89 -0.07 11.36 -5.44
C MET A 89 1.22 11.79 -6.14
N THR A 90 1.85 10.90 -6.91
CA THR A 90 3.10 11.22 -7.62
C THR A 90 2.91 12.28 -8.70
N LYS A 91 1.74 12.32 -9.37
CA LYS A 91 1.37 13.40 -10.29
C LYS A 91 1.25 14.74 -9.58
N ILE A 92 0.55 14.77 -8.44
CA ILE A 92 0.37 16.00 -7.64
C ILE A 92 1.72 16.50 -7.10
N ALA A 93 2.60 15.61 -6.66
CA ALA A 93 3.93 15.96 -6.16
C ALA A 93 4.95 16.32 -7.25
N GLY A 94 4.62 16.13 -8.54
CA GLY A 94 5.60 16.26 -9.63
C GLY A 94 6.73 15.22 -9.56
N ALA A 95 6.51 14.12 -8.84
CA ALA A 95 7.52 13.13 -8.48
C ALA A 95 7.25 11.78 -9.16
N LEU A 96 6.81 11.81 -10.43
CA LEU A 96 6.45 10.60 -11.18
C LEU A 96 7.54 9.53 -11.03
N ASN A 97 8.79 9.79 -11.35
CA ASN A 97 9.82 8.74 -11.34
C ASN A 97 10.24 8.20 -9.95
N MET A 98 9.62 8.66 -8.86
CA MET A 98 9.90 8.17 -7.52
C MET A 98 9.04 6.94 -7.21
N LEU A 99 9.68 5.87 -6.75
CA LEU A 99 9.03 4.70 -6.15
C LEU A 99 9.15 4.77 -4.62
N PRO A 100 8.20 4.15 -3.88
CA PRO A 100 8.30 4.11 -2.43
C PRO A 100 9.45 3.20 -2.01
N LYS A 101 10.13 3.58 -0.94
CA LYS A 101 11.25 2.84 -0.32
C LYS A 101 10.79 1.95 0.82
N THR A 102 9.69 2.33 1.48
CA THR A 102 9.10 1.58 2.60
C THR A 102 7.58 1.60 2.54
N PHE A 103 6.96 0.55 3.08
CA PHE A 103 5.53 0.49 3.35
C PHE A 103 5.35 0.43 4.85
N LEU A 104 4.60 1.36 5.41
CA LEU A 104 4.17 1.26 6.80
C LEU A 104 2.72 0.83 6.82
N ARG A 105 2.40 -0.31 7.43
CA ARG A 105 1.01 -0.73 7.66
C ARG A 105 0.66 -0.50 9.12
N GLU A 106 -0.38 0.29 9.32
CA GLU A 106 -0.95 0.57 10.64
C GLU A 106 -2.22 -0.24 10.87
N GLY A 107 -2.70 -0.30 12.11
CA GLY A 107 -4.02 -0.84 12.42
C GLY A 107 -4.22 -2.32 12.08
N ILE A 108 -3.16 -3.14 12.13
CA ILE A 108 -3.24 -4.56 11.77
C ILE A 108 -4.12 -5.31 12.78
N SER A 109 -5.36 -5.59 12.37
CA SER A 109 -6.36 -6.27 13.18
C SER A 109 -6.59 -7.74 12.78
N ASN A 110 -6.11 -8.16 11.60
CA ASN A 110 -6.38 -9.48 11.02
C ASN A 110 -5.82 -10.63 11.90
N PRO A 111 -6.65 -11.63 12.25
CA PRO A 111 -6.21 -12.81 13.02
C PRO A 111 -5.03 -13.57 12.41
N SER A 112 -5.01 -13.77 11.09
CA SER A 112 -3.92 -14.49 10.40
C SER A 112 -2.58 -13.76 10.53
N THR A 113 -2.61 -12.44 10.41
CA THR A 113 -1.44 -11.58 10.58
C THR A 113 -0.98 -11.64 12.03
N LYS A 114 -1.87 -11.41 13.01
CA LYS A 114 -1.56 -11.50 14.45
C LYS A 114 -0.93 -12.83 14.84
N LYS A 115 -1.46 -13.95 14.36
CA LYS A 115 -0.90 -15.29 14.61
C LYS A 115 0.53 -15.42 14.08
N ALA A 116 0.83 -14.91 12.88
CA ALA A 116 2.18 -14.94 12.33
C ALA A 116 3.15 -14.11 13.20
N ILE A 117 2.69 -12.98 13.75
CA ILE A 117 3.46 -12.15 14.70
C ILE A 117 3.71 -12.89 16.01
N GLU A 118 2.70 -13.53 16.59
CA GLU A 118 2.81 -14.29 17.84
C GLU A 118 3.80 -15.44 17.74
N ILE A 119 3.73 -16.23 16.65
CA ILE A 119 4.68 -17.31 16.39
C ILE A 119 6.12 -16.78 16.36
N TYR A 120 6.35 -15.66 15.66
CA TYR A 120 7.67 -15.05 15.59
C TYR A 120 8.16 -14.51 16.94
N ARG A 121 7.27 -13.89 17.73
CA ARG A 121 7.63 -13.41 19.08
C ARG A 121 8.03 -14.55 20.01
N ALA A 122 7.46 -15.74 19.82
CA ALA A 122 7.77 -16.91 20.63
C ALA A 122 9.12 -17.56 20.26
N ASP A 123 9.45 -17.66 18.96
CA ASP A 123 10.62 -18.43 18.50
C ASP A 123 11.77 -17.60 17.89
N GLY A 124 11.56 -16.31 17.63
CA GLY A 124 12.54 -15.41 17.03
C GLY A 124 12.96 -15.78 15.60
N ASN A 125 12.29 -16.75 14.96
CA ASN A 125 12.73 -17.31 13.69
C ASN A 125 12.27 -16.45 12.50
N TYR A 126 13.12 -15.51 12.08
CA TYR A 126 12.78 -14.57 11.02
C TYR A 126 12.50 -15.23 9.66
N PRO A 127 13.26 -16.22 9.17
CA PRO A 127 12.93 -16.90 7.91
C PRO A 127 11.57 -17.61 7.94
N LYS A 128 11.19 -18.21 9.07
CA LYS A 128 9.86 -18.80 9.27
C LYS A 128 8.78 -17.72 9.32
N PHE A 129 9.03 -16.62 10.03
CA PHE A 129 8.14 -15.47 10.05
C PHE A 129 7.89 -14.92 8.65
N TYR A 130 8.92 -14.64 7.87
CA TYR A 130 8.77 -14.10 6.52
C TYR A 130 7.87 -14.99 5.66
N ARG A 131 8.12 -16.31 5.65
CA ARG A 131 7.30 -17.28 4.92
C ARG A 131 5.84 -17.30 5.39
N ASN A 132 5.61 -17.36 6.71
CA ASN A 132 4.26 -17.40 7.27
C ASN A 132 3.51 -16.08 7.03
N PHE A 133 4.19 -14.95 7.23
CA PHE A 133 3.61 -13.64 7.11
C PHE A 133 3.26 -13.35 5.64
N VAL A 134 4.25 -13.41 4.75
CA VAL A 134 4.07 -13.10 3.33
C VAL A 134 3.21 -14.14 2.62
N GLY A 135 3.35 -15.42 2.97
CA GLY A 135 2.64 -16.52 2.32
C GLY A 135 1.23 -16.79 2.86
N SER A 136 0.96 -16.51 4.14
CA SER A 136 -0.25 -17.00 4.81
C SER A 136 -1.09 -15.92 5.53
N SER A 137 -0.62 -14.67 5.61
CA SER A 137 -1.43 -13.58 6.17
C SER A 137 -1.99 -12.68 5.06
N ASP A 138 -3.17 -12.09 5.27
CA ASP A 138 -3.74 -11.21 4.23
C ASP A 138 -2.92 -9.94 4.04
N ASN A 139 -2.39 -9.36 5.13
CA ASN A 139 -1.55 -8.17 5.06
C ASN A 139 -0.22 -8.47 4.36
N GLY A 140 0.41 -9.60 4.64
CA GLY A 140 1.64 -10.01 3.96
C GLY A 140 1.43 -10.29 2.48
N ARG A 141 0.40 -11.10 2.13
CA ARG A 141 0.07 -11.37 0.72
C ARG A 141 -0.28 -10.10 -0.05
N SER A 142 -1.05 -9.18 0.56
CA SER A 142 -1.37 -7.90 -0.06
C SER A 142 -0.13 -7.02 -0.25
N SER A 143 0.76 -6.97 0.74
CA SER A 143 2.00 -6.18 0.65
C SER A 143 2.90 -6.71 -0.46
N LEU A 144 3.06 -8.03 -0.56
CA LEU A 144 3.84 -8.65 -1.62
C LEU A 144 3.25 -8.34 -3.00
N ARG A 145 1.93 -8.45 -3.18
CA ARG A 145 1.28 -8.10 -4.45
C ARG A 145 1.54 -6.65 -4.84
N ILE A 146 1.39 -5.71 -3.90
CA ILE A 146 1.63 -4.27 -4.16
C ILE A 146 3.10 -4.01 -4.49
N ALA A 147 4.03 -4.60 -3.74
CA ALA A 147 5.46 -4.49 -4.00
C ALA A 147 5.80 -5.00 -5.41
N ASN A 148 5.30 -6.18 -5.78
CA ASN A 148 5.48 -6.75 -7.11
C ASN A 148 4.88 -5.86 -8.21
N THR A 149 3.70 -5.28 -8.00
CA THR A 149 3.09 -4.30 -8.91
C THR A 149 4.00 -3.09 -9.12
N PHE A 150 4.74 -2.68 -8.09
CA PHE A 150 5.67 -1.54 -8.15
C PHE A 150 7.08 -1.96 -8.58
N SER A 151 7.32 -3.23 -8.89
CA SER A 151 8.67 -3.78 -9.19
C SER A 151 9.65 -3.67 -8.01
N LEU A 152 9.15 -3.86 -6.79
CA LEU A 152 9.90 -3.77 -5.56
C LEU A 152 10.06 -5.17 -4.92
N GLU A 153 11.20 -5.39 -4.29
CA GLU A 153 11.50 -6.57 -3.48
C GLU A 153 11.41 -6.22 -2.00
N ILE A 154 10.73 -7.04 -1.19
CA ILE A 154 10.72 -6.86 0.27
C ILE A 154 12.05 -7.38 0.83
N VAL A 155 12.89 -6.49 1.34
CA VAL A 155 14.19 -6.85 1.92
C VAL A 155 14.13 -7.02 3.43
N SER A 156 13.23 -6.31 4.10
CA SER A 156 13.01 -6.52 5.54
C SER A 156 11.58 -6.22 5.96
N ILE A 157 11.16 -6.88 7.04
CA ILE A 157 9.87 -6.65 7.70
C ILE A 157 10.16 -6.45 9.18
N LYS A 158 9.86 -5.25 9.69
CA LYS A 158 9.99 -4.89 11.10
C LYS A 158 8.60 -4.76 11.70
N MET A 159 8.45 -5.18 12.95
CA MET A 159 7.17 -5.16 13.65
C MET A 159 7.27 -4.41 14.97
N SER A 160 6.23 -3.64 15.26
CA SER A 160 5.95 -3.09 16.59
C SER A 160 4.64 -3.69 17.14
N SER A 161 4.18 -3.22 18.29
CA SER A 161 2.91 -3.66 18.89
C SER A 161 1.68 -3.32 18.02
N SER A 162 1.72 -2.24 17.25
CA SER A 162 0.59 -1.73 16.46
C SER A 162 0.90 -1.50 14.98
N THR A 163 2.15 -1.61 14.56
CA THR A 163 2.59 -1.33 13.17
C THR A 163 3.47 -2.42 12.59
N THR A 164 3.46 -2.56 11.27
CA THR A 164 4.43 -3.36 10.52
C THR A 164 5.04 -2.53 9.41
N LEU A 165 6.36 -2.42 9.41
CA LEU A 165 7.14 -1.67 8.43
C LEU A 165 7.84 -2.65 7.47
N PHE A 166 7.58 -2.52 6.19
CA PHE A 166 8.27 -3.23 5.11
C PHE A 166 9.29 -2.29 4.49
N GLN A 167 10.51 -2.78 4.29
CA GLN A 167 11.54 -2.07 3.56
C GLN A 167 11.73 -2.73 2.20
N PHE A 168 11.93 -1.90 1.18
CA PHE A 168 12.08 -2.36 -0.19
C PHE A 168 13.43 -2.00 -0.78
N GLU A 169 13.83 -2.81 -1.75
CA GLU A 169 14.81 -2.46 -2.76
C GLU A 169 14.19 -2.63 -4.14
N HIS A 170 14.80 -2.02 -5.16
CA HIS A 170 14.38 -2.22 -6.54
C HIS A 170 14.70 -3.64 -6.96
N LEU A 171 13.75 -4.29 -7.64
CA LEU A 171 14.10 -5.45 -8.45
C LEU A 171 15.01 -4.94 -9.57
N ASN A 172 16.30 -5.26 -9.51
CA ASN A 172 17.24 -5.02 -10.59
C ASN A 172 16.66 -5.72 -11.84
N GLN A 173 16.20 -4.93 -12.81
CA GLN A 173 15.87 -5.39 -14.15
C GLN A 173 17.08 -5.12 -15.04
#